data_AF-A0A521QIE6-F1
#
_entry.id   AF-A0A521QIE6-F1
#
_cell.length_a   1.000
_cell.length_b   1.000
_cell.length_c   1.000
_cell.angle_alpha   90.00
_cell.angle_beta   90.00
_cell.angle_gamma   90.00
#
_symmetry.space_group_name_H-M   'P 1'
#
loop_
_entity.id
_entity.type
_entity.pdbx_description
1 polymer ?
#
loop_
_entity_poly.entity_id
_entity_poly.type
_entity_poly.pdbx_seq_one_letter_code
_entity_poly.pdbx_strand_id
1 'polypeptide(L)'
;MTEGSDTQIGNTPANPPEDVDYVALKPGQTIGRYEILSVLGQGGFGITYRARDVQLGREVAIKEYLPSALAVRQDGATVLPRSTRMADDFGWGRDRFVTEGRTLASLHRVPAIVHVFDFLEANGTAYIVMELLSGETLEDRINKNGKLTPEEVDRILWPLLDGLEQVHSAGFLHRDIKPANILLDATGNPTLIDFGASRAAMVGRTAAMTAIFTPGYAAAEQMTSAKQGPWSDIYGLAATIYHAIMGKAPPNAFDRMLDDTYEPLSKFAPVGFSSGLLAGVDAGLTVAARDRPQSIAGWRPILGMTSAPEAGATVVMGKDTSTPATRVSVLGAPTVAAPSPHGASGEPKKKTGLWVALAAVLVLALGGGGYYAMATRGPDPETVRAKAAAEAAEEAKRKAQADADKAQAEAEKLRAEKAQQEAKAKAEQDAKDRAEAQRKMEEDALRRAEAAFAEKKRAEDEARQKAEAEEAARKKAAEDARKAAEFAAGNFDHFGKTLNLIVIKGRPGEIRLQGADSVDDPELHKLAVNALAEQARNVRCRQTDRLTDGTPLYRCLITKRTAKEPLADAPDSERDDLALTLIKTGLLLASCDAPRSYSEAEDDARGRKLYLWGRVNVPEYKRRCTR
;
A
#
# COMPACT_ATOMS: atom_id res chain seq x y z
N MET A 1 25.02 -33.78 72.75
CA MET A 1 24.82 -32.31 72.75
C MET A 1 25.51 -31.75 71.53
N THR A 2 24.97 -30.65 71.01
CA THR A 2 25.34 -29.93 69.78
C THR A 2 26.84 -29.72 69.56
N GLU A 3 27.30 -29.94 68.32
CA GLU A 3 28.00 -28.92 67.52
C GLU A 3 27.87 -29.25 66.03
N GLY A 4 27.75 -28.21 65.20
CA GLY A 4 27.32 -28.34 63.80
C GLY A 4 28.48 -28.44 62.81
N SER A 5 28.27 -29.20 61.73
CA SER A 5 29.17 -29.22 60.58
C SER A 5 28.72 -28.19 59.53
N ASP A 6 29.48 -27.12 59.38
CA ASP A 6 29.34 -26.17 58.27
C ASP A 6 29.51 -26.92 56.93
N THR A 7 28.49 -26.87 56.08
CA THR A 7 28.58 -27.25 54.67
C THR A 7 28.11 -26.07 53.85
N GLN A 8 29.06 -25.33 53.27
CA GLN A 8 28.77 -24.17 52.43
C GLN A 8 27.96 -24.61 51.20
N ILE A 9 26.66 -24.30 51.18
CA ILE A 9 25.85 -24.37 49.98
C ILE A 9 26.28 -23.19 49.10
N GLY A 10 26.99 -23.49 48.03
CA GLY A 10 27.37 -22.49 47.03
C GLY A 10 26.11 -21.93 46.35
N ASN A 11 25.72 -20.70 46.73
CA ASN A 11 24.78 -19.91 45.97
C ASN A 11 25.41 -19.57 44.61
N THR A 12 25.19 -20.43 43.62
CA THR A 12 25.31 -20.03 42.22
C THR A 12 24.23 -18.98 41.99
N PRO A 13 24.56 -17.72 41.61
CA PRO A 13 23.53 -16.78 41.25
C PRO A 13 22.79 -17.34 40.03
N ALA A 14 21.51 -17.63 40.20
CA ALA A 14 20.65 -17.89 39.06
C ALA A 14 20.69 -16.62 38.21
N ASN A 15 21.29 -16.70 37.01
CA ASN A 15 21.16 -15.63 36.05
C ASN A 15 19.67 -15.32 35.92
N PRO A 16 19.25 -14.04 35.98
CA PRO A 16 17.88 -13.71 35.60
C PRO A 16 17.64 -14.30 34.21
N PRO A 17 16.44 -14.85 33.92
CA PRO A 17 16.15 -15.31 32.58
C PRO A 17 16.48 -14.18 31.62
N GLU A 18 17.36 -14.44 30.65
CA GLU A 18 17.62 -13.47 29.59
C GLU A 18 16.27 -13.02 29.04
N ASP A 19 16.11 -11.72 28.80
CA ASP A 19 14.90 -11.20 28.19
C ASP A 19 14.86 -11.73 26.75
N VAL A 20 14.24 -12.89 26.57
CA VAL A 20 14.21 -13.59 25.30
C VAL A 20 13.26 -12.82 24.40
N ASP A 21 13.82 -12.02 23.51
CA ASP A 21 13.09 -11.53 22.35
C ASP A 21 12.64 -12.73 21.52
N TYR A 22 11.44 -13.22 21.82
CA TYR A 22 10.81 -14.32 21.10
C TYR A 22 10.41 -13.92 19.68
N VAL A 23 10.55 -12.66 19.26
CA VAL A 23 10.11 -12.23 17.93
C VAL A 23 11.12 -12.63 16.86
N ALA A 24 12.41 -12.37 17.08
CA ALA A 24 13.49 -12.65 16.11
C ALA A 24 14.28 -13.94 16.41
N LEU A 25 14.87 -14.53 15.37
CA LEU A 25 15.93 -15.53 15.53
C LEU A 25 17.20 -14.86 16.08
N LYS A 26 17.82 -15.49 17.10
CA LYS A 26 19.06 -15.01 17.73
C LYS A 26 20.28 -15.25 16.81
N PRO A 27 21.31 -14.38 16.86
CA PRO A 27 22.60 -14.65 16.21
C PRO A 27 23.17 -16.03 16.59
N GLY A 28 23.78 -16.71 15.62
CA GLY A 28 24.30 -18.08 15.75
C GLY A 28 23.27 -19.19 15.57
N GLN A 29 21.95 -18.90 15.54
CA GLN A 29 20.96 -19.88 15.11
C GLN A 29 21.08 -20.15 13.61
N THR A 30 20.71 -21.37 13.17
CA THR A 30 20.81 -21.79 11.76
C THR A 30 19.45 -22.09 11.13
N ILE A 31 19.31 -21.74 9.85
CA ILE A 31 18.21 -22.14 8.98
C ILE A 31 18.83 -22.97 7.84
N GLY A 32 18.81 -24.29 7.96
CA GLY A 32 19.52 -25.17 7.02
C GLY A 32 21.03 -24.88 7.01
N ARG A 33 21.55 -24.34 5.89
CA ARG A 33 22.97 -23.95 5.73
C ARG A 33 23.28 -22.49 6.08
N TYR A 34 22.30 -21.74 6.59
CA TYR A 34 22.44 -20.31 6.82
C TYR A 34 22.52 -19.98 8.31
N GLU A 35 23.62 -19.37 8.73
CA GLU A 35 23.83 -18.89 10.11
C GLU A 35 23.34 -17.45 10.23
N ILE A 36 22.43 -17.15 11.17
CA ILE A 36 21.94 -15.80 11.43
C ILE A 36 23.05 -14.98 12.11
N LEU A 37 23.34 -13.79 11.57
CA LEU A 37 24.33 -12.85 12.12
C LEU A 37 23.66 -11.69 12.87
N SER A 38 22.62 -11.09 12.29
CA SER A 38 21.87 -10.00 12.91
C SER A 38 20.49 -9.81 12.26
N VAL A 39 19.59 -9.09 12.93
CA VAL A 39 18.39 -8.52 12.28
C VAL A 39 18.83 -7.31 11.44
N LEU A 40 18.26 -7.17 10.24
CA LEU A 40 18.37 -6.00 9.37
C LEU A 40 17.12 -5.12 9.42
N GLY A 41 15.95 -5.73 9.57
CA GLY A 41 14.67 -5.03 9.66
C GLY A 41 13.54 -5.94 10.12
N GLN A 42 12.52 -5.33 10.72
CA GLN A 42 11.35 -6.03 11.26
C GLN A 42 10.08 -5.23 10.95
N GLY A 43 9.05 -5.91 10.46
CA GLY A 43 7.76 -5.31 10.17
C GLY A 43 6.59 -6.25 10.49
N GLY A 44 5.36 -5.77 10.33
CA GLY A 44 4.16 -6.55 10.67
C GLY A 44 3.93 -7.85 9.86
N PHE A 45 4.75 -8.11 8.85
CA PHE A 45 4.63 -9.23 7.91
C PHE A 45 5.83 -10.19 7.91
N GLY A 46 6.92 -9.86 8.60
CA GLY A 46 8.16 -10.61 8.53
C GLY A 46 9.36 -9.92 9.14
N ILE A 47 10.47 -10.65 9.17
CA ILE A 47 11.77 -10.19 9.68
C ILE A 47 12.80 -10.45 8.59
N THR A 48 13.65 -9.48 8.34
CA THR A 48 14.79 -9.60 7.42
C THR A 48 16.07 -9.68 8.24
N TYR A 49 16.86 -10.74 8.01
CA TYR A 49 18.10 -11.03 8.71
C TYR A 49 19.31 -10.87 7.77
N ARG A 50 20.45 -10.49 8.34
CA ARG A 50 21.77 -10.73 7.76
C ARG A 50 22.20 -12.12 8.18
N ALA A 51 22.61 -12.95 7.23
CA ALA A 51 23.04 -14.32 7.48
C ALA A 51 24.28 -14.67 6.67
N ARG A 52 24.95 -15.77 7.04
CA ARG A 52 26.09 -16.35 6.31
C ARG A 52 25.69 -17.69 5.73
N ASP A 53 25.86 -17.87 4.43
CA ASP A 53 25.85 -19.19 3.79
C ASP A 53 27.16 -19.89 4.16
N VAL A 54 27.10 -20.86 5.09
CA VAL A 54 28.31 -21.49 5.64
C VAL A 54 28.99 -22.44 4.65
N GLN A 55 28.31 -22.82 3.56
CA GLN A 55 28.88 -23.67 2.50
C GLN A 55 29.59 -22.84 1.44
N LEU A 56 29.01 -21.68 1.07
CA LEU A 56 29.57 -20.79 0.05
C LEU A 56 30.48 -19.69 0.62
N GLY A 57 30.53 -19.52 1.95
CA GLY A 57 31.37 -18.52 2.62
C GLY A 57 30.96 -17.06 2.35
N ARG A 58 29.73 -16.82 1.90
CA ARG A 58 29.20 -15.49 1.55
C ARG A 58 28.08 -15.06 2.49
N GLU A 59 27.88 -13.75 2.61
CA GLU A 59 26.74 -13.21 3.35
C GLU A 59 25.54 -12.97 2.43
N VAL A 60 24.34 -13.07 3.01
CA VAL A 60 23.05 -13.02 2.34
C VAL A 60 22.03 -12.29 3.22
N ALA A 61 20.98 -11.74 2.61
CA ALA A 61 19.79 -11.31 3.33
C ALA A 61 18.76 -12.46 3.33
N ILE A 62 18.07 -12.69 4.45
CA ILE A 62 17.03 -13.70 4.57
C ILE A 62 15.75 -13.06 5.10
N LYS A 63 14.68 -13.10 4.31
CA LYS A 63 13.36 -12.60 4.71
C LYS A 63 12.48 -13.77 5.16
N GLU A 64 12.11 -13.76 6.43
CA GLU A 64 11.18 -14.71 7.05
C GLU A 64 9.74 -14.21 6.95
N TYR A 65 8.83 -15.10 6.58
CA TYR A 65 7.40 -14.84 6.71
C TYR A 65 6.96 -14.94 8.18
N LEU A 66 6.61 -13.81 8.79
CA LEU A 66 6.13 -13.75 10.17
C LEU A 66 5.07 -12.65 10.32
N PRO A 67 3.84 -12.87 9.83
CA PRO A 67 2.73 -11.94 10.01
C PRO A 67 2.36 -11.86 11.50
N SER A 68 2.78 -10.79 12.18
CA SER A 68 2.68 -10.68 13.64
C SER A 68 1.24 -10.70 14.17
N ALA A 69 0.27 -10.36 13.32
CA ALA A 69 -1.16 -10.45 13.60
C ALA A 69 -1.72 -11.89 13.56
N LEU A 70 -1.13 -12.78 12.76
CA LEU A 70 -1.61 -14.16 12.56
C LEU A 70 -0.73 -15.22 13.22
N ALA A 71 0.55 -14.94 13.41
CA ALA A 71 1.55 -15.89 13.87
C ALA A 71 2.29 -15.41 15.12
N VAL A 72 2.85 -16.36 15.84
CA VAL A 72 3.75 -16.17 17.00
C VAL A 72 4.87 -17.20 16.90
N ARG A 73 6.07 -16.84 17.36
CA ARG A 73 7.17 -17.80 17.49
C ARG A 73 7.16 -18.39 18.91
N GLN A 74 7.34 -19.69 18.98
CA GLN A 74 7.49 -20.50 20.18
C GLN A 74 8.93 -21.02 20.26
N ASP A 75 9.42 -21.25 21.48
CA ASP A 75 10.70 -21.91 21.78
C ASP A 75 11.92 -21.26 21.09
N GLY A 76 11.82 -19.97 20.77
CA GLY A 76 12.90 -19.20 20.12
C GLY A 76 13.21 -19.58 18.67
N ALA A 77 12.39 -20.42 18.01
CA ALA A 77 12.59 -20.80 16.61
C ALA A 77 11.28 -21.02 15.84
N THR A 78 10.41 -21.90 16.34
CA THR A 78 9.23 -22.41 15.60
C THR A 78 8.10 -21.38 15.52
N VAL A 79 7.64 -21.08 14.31
CA VAL A 79 6.52 -20.19 14.03
C VAL A 79 5.22 -20.98 13.92
N LEU A 80 4.20 -20.55 14.65
CA LEU A 80 2.86 -21.16 14.67
C LEU A 80 1.75 -20.11 14.51
N PRO A 81 0.58 -20.47 13.95
CA PRO A 81 -0.61 -19.62 13.99
C PRO A 81 -1.02 -19.31 15.44
N ARG A 82 -1.42 -18.07 15.72
CA ARG A 82 -1.89 -17.62 17.04
C ARG A 82 -3.17 -18.30 17.51
N SER A 83 -3.95 -18.87 16.59
CA SER A 83 -5.13 -19.67 16.90
C SER A 83 -5.50 -20.58 15.72
N THR A 84 -6.29 -21.62 15.97
CA THR A 84 -6.85 -22.49 14.93
C THR A 84 -7.66 -21.71 13.88
N ARG A 85 -8.37 -20.64 14.27
CA ARG A 85 -9.10 -19.76 13.34
C ARG A 85 -8.20 -18.97 12.40
N MET A 86 -6.94 -18.77 12.76
CA MET A 86 -5.95 -18.03 11.96
C MET A 86 -5.01 -18.97 11.18
N ALA A 87 -5.15 -20.29 11.33
CA ALA A 87 -4.28 -21.28 10.71
C ALA A 87 -4.42 -21.29 9.17
N ASP A 88 -5.65 -21.22 8.66
CA ASP A 88 -5.93 -21.22 7.22
C ASP A 88 -5.38 -19.96 6.54
N ASP A 89 -5.56 -18.79 7.15
CA ASP A 89 -5.02 -17.52 6.62
C ASP A 89 -3.50 -17.44 6.71
N PHE A 90 -2.91 -17.93 7.81
CA PHE A 90 -1.45 -18.04 7.93
C PHE A 90 -0.86 -18.98 6.86
N GLY A 91 -1.43 -20.18 6.72
CA GLY A 91 -0.99 -21.16 5.73
C GLY A 91 -1.13 -20.63 4.30
N TRP A 92 -2.29 -20.10 3.95
CA TRP A 92 -2.52 -19.52 2.62
C TRP A 92 -1.61 -18.31 2.33
N GLY A 93 -1.35 -17.46 3.33
CA GLY A 93 -0.42 -16.33 3.19
C GLY A 93 1.05 -16.77 3.05
N ARG A 94 1.47 -17.82 3.77
CA ARG A 94 2.77 -18.47 3.63
C ARG A 94 2.93 -19.06 2.22
N ASP A 95 1.94 -19.80 1.74
CA ASP A 95 1.97 -20.44 0.42
C ASP A 95 2.01 -19.38 -0.72
N ARG A 96 1.42 -18.20 -0.50
CA ARG A 96 1.59 -17.03 -1.38
C ARG A 96 3.01 -16.48 -1.36
N PHE A 97 3.63 -16.35 -0.19
CA PHE A 97 5.03 -15.93 -0.03
C PHE A 97 6.00 -16.93 -0.69
N VAL A 98 5.74 -18.24 -0.57
CA VAL A 98 6.48 -19.31 -1.29
C VAL A 98 6.39 -19.12 -2.81
N THR A 99 5.18 -18.86 -3.32
CA THR A 99 4.94 -18.65 -4.76
C THR A 99 5.67 -17.38 -5.25
N GLU A 100 5.63 -16.29 -4.48
CA GLU A 100 6.37 -15.05 -4.72
C GLU A 100 7.89 -15.28 -4.78
N GLY A 101 8.48 -15.98 -3.80
CA GLY A 101 9.91 -16.30 -3.79
C GLY A 101 10.35 -17.09 -5.03
N ARG A 102 9.56 -18.06 -5.46
CA ARG A 102 9.81 -18.83 -6.70
C ARG A 102 9.70 -17.97 -7.96
N THR A 103 8.75 -17.04 -8.02
CA THR A 103 8.64 -16.10 -9.15
C THR A 103 9.85 -15.17 -9.19
N LEU A 104 10.26 -14.58 -8.07
CA LEU A 104 11.42 -13.69 -7.99
C LEU A 104 12.74 -14.39 -8.35
N ALA A 105 12.93 -15.65 -7.96
CA ALA A 105 14.09 -16.45 -8.36
C ALA A 105 14.21 -16.61 -9.90
N SER A 106 13.10 -16.56 -10.64
CA SER A 106 13.14 -16.59 -12.11
C SER A 106 13.62 -15.27 -12.74
N LEU A 107 13.61 -14.17 -11.98
CA LEU A 107 13.96 -12.81 -12.43
C LEU A 107 15.44 -12.45 -12.17
N HIS A 108 16.30 -13.42 -11.90
CA HIS A 108 17.73 -13.29 -11.56
C HIS A 108 18.65 -12.58 -12.60
N ARG A 109 18.09 -12.02 -13.69
CA ARG A 109 18.81 -11.22 -14.71
C ARG A 109 18.15 -9.87 -14.98
N VAL A 110 17.07 -9.57 -14.26
CA VAL A 110 16.29 -8.36 -14.47
C VAL A 110 17.03 -7.19 -13.79
N PRO A 111 17.34 -6.08 -14.50
CA PRO A 111 18.09 -4.97 -13.92
C PRO A 111 17.31 -4.32 -12.79
N ALA A 112 18.05 -3.80 -11.80
CA ALA A 112 17.51 -3.11 -10.63
C ALA A 112 16.46 -3.89 -9.81
N ILE A 113 16.42 -5.22 -9.91
CA ILE A 113 15.59 -6.11 -9.07
C ILE A 113 16.50 -6.99 -8.22
N VAL A 114 16.21 -7.12 -6.93
CA VAL A 114 17.03 -7.94 -6.01
C VAL A 114 17.11 -9.41 -6.44
N HIS A 115 18.32 -9.97 -6.47
CA HIS A 115 18.52 -11.37 -6.80
C HIS A 115 18.12 -12.29 -5.64
N VAL A 116 17.21 -13.24 -5.90
CA VAL A 116 16.87 -14.34 -4.98
C VAL A 116 17.77 -15.54 -5.28
N PHE A 117 18.44 -16.06 -4.25
CA PHE A 117 19.37 -17.19 -4.35
C PHE A 117 18.76 -18.53 -3.97
N ASP A 118 17.86 -18.55 -2.97
CA ASP A 118 17.30 -19.78 -2.43
C ASP A 118 15.95 -19.52 -1.75
N PHE A 119 15.19 -20.59 -1.52
CA PHE A 119 13.92 -20.57 -0.82
C PHE A 119 13.81 -21.79 0.10
N LEU A 120 13.40 -21.57 1.35
CA LEU A 120 13.43 -22.60 2.40
C LEU A 120 12.08 -22.63 3.14
N GLU A 121 11.56 -23.84 3.39
CA GLU A 121 10.48 -24.07 4.36
C GLU A 121 11.10 -24.75 5.59
N ALA A 122 11.04 -24.08 6.74
CA ALA A 122 11.64 -24.51 7.99
C ALA A 122 10.92 -23.85 9.18
N ASN A 123 11.08 -24.38 10.39
CA ASN A 123 10.55 -23.77 11.62
C ASN A 123 9.04 -23.43 11.56
N GLY A 124 8.23 -24.18 10.80
CA GLY A 124 6.80 -23.89 10.61
C GLY A 124 6.46 -22.73 9.66
N THR A 125 7.46 -22.04 9.11
CA THR A 125 7.29 -20.91 8.18
C THR A 125 8.17 -21.05 6.92
N ALA A 126 8.26 -19.97 6.14
CA ALA A 126 8.97 -19.88 4.88
C ALA A 126 9.97 -18.72 4.90
N TYR A 127 11.09 -18.90 4.21
CA TYR A 127 12.21 -17.96 4.11
C TYR A 127 12.63 -17.77 2.65
N ILE A 128 12.84 -16.52 2.24
CA ILE A 128 13.47 -16.17 0.95
C ILE A 128 14.89 -15.71 1.22
N VAL A 129 15.87 -16.36 0.62
CA VAL A 129 17.28 -15.98 0.68
C VAL A 129 17.62 -15.14 -0.55
N MET A 130 18.15 -13.94 -0.34
CA MET A 130 18.43 -12.97 -1.39
C MET A 130 19.81 -12.32 -1.19
N GLU A 131 20.22 -11.55 -2.19
CA GLU A 131 21.46 -10.78 -2.16
C GLU A 131 21.50 -9.79 -0.99
N LEU A 132 22.62 -9.78 -0.25
CA LEU A 132 22.89 -8.75 0.75
C LEU A 132 23.47 -7.51 0.03
N LEU A 133 22.59 -6.60 -0.35
CA LEU A 133 22.96 -5.36 -1.00
C LEU A 133 23.67 -4.42 -0.02
N SER A 134 24.65 -3.65 -0.52
CA SER A 134 25.38 -2.62 0.22
C SER A 134 25.04 -1.25 -0.34
N GLY A 135 24.75 -0.27 0.54
CA GLY A 135 24.31 1.05 0.11
C GLY A 135 23.53 1.79 1.20
N GLU A 136 22.84 2.86 0.81
CA GLU A 136 21.80 3.54 1.61
C GLU A 136 20.44 3.42 0.89
N THR A 137 19.32 3.54 1.61
CA THR A 137 18.01 3.56 0.92
C THR A 137 17.81 4.91 0.23
N LEU A 138 16.93 4.96 -0.78
CA LEU A 138 16.51 6.23 -1.37
C LEU A 138 15.81 7.11 -0.34
N GLU A 139 15.17 6.54 0.69
CA GLU A 139 14.62 7.29 1.83
C GLU A 139 15.72 8.00 2.63
N ASP A 140 16.79 7.28 3.00
CA ASP A 140 17.95 7.84 3.69
C ASP A 140 18.61 8.94 2.84
N ARG A 141 18.81 8.68 1.54
CA ARG A 141 19.40 9.61 0.59
C ARG A 141 18.56 10.89 0.41
N ILE A 142 17.22 10.81 0.49
CA ILE A 142 16.34 11.99 0.49
C ILE A 142 16.41 12.72 1.84
N ASN A 143 16.37 11.99 2.96
CA ASN A 143 16.39 12.58 4.30
C ASN A 143 17.69 13.33 4.62
N LYS A 144 18.83 12.79 4.15
CA LYS A 144 20.20 13.28 4.43
C LYS A 144 20.63 14.45 3.54
N ASN A 145 20.24 14.43 2.26
CA ASN A 145 20.71 15.38 1.25
C ASN A 145 19.58 16.26 0.67
N GLY A 146 18.31 15.95 0.97
CA GLY A 146 17.14 16.62 0.41
C GLY A 146 16.78 16.12 -1.00
N LYS A 147 16.38 17.05 -1.85
CA LYS A 147 15.93 16.79 -3.23
C LYS A 147 17.06 16.21 -4.09
N LEU A 148 16.72 15.28 -4.97
CA LEU A 148 17.65 14.74 -5.97
C LEU A 148 17.77 15.68 -7.18
N THR A 149 18.91 15.63 -7.87
CA THR A 149 19.07 16.34 -9.16
C THR A 149 18.40 15.57 -10.30
N PRO A 150 18.15 16.21 -11.47
CA PRO A 150 17.61 15.52 -12.64
C PRO A 150 18.43 14.28 -13.05
N GLU A 151 19.76 14.37 -13.00
CA GLU A 151 20.67 13.28 -13.37
C GLU A 151 20.62 12.12 -12.38
N GLU A 152 20.34 12.38 -11.10
CA GLU A 152 20.13 11.36 -10.07
C GLU A 152 18.76 10.68 -10.25
N VAL A 153 17.71 11.46 -10.54
CA VAL A 153 16.38 10.92 -10.84
C VAL A 153 16.41 10.05 -12.10
N ASP A 154 17.08 10.48 -13.17
CA ASP A 154 17.20 9.68 -14.40
C ASP A 154 18.00 8.39 -14.17
N ARG A 155 19.12 8.44 -13.43
CA ARG A 155 19.91 7.25 -13.07
C ARG A 155 19.10 6.20 -12.30
N ILE A 156 18.17 6.65 -11.46
CA ILE A 156 17.29 5.78 -10.68
C ILE A 156 16.09 5.30 -11.51
N LEU A 157 15.45 6.18 -12.27
CA LEU A 157 14.20 5.86 -12.95
C LEU A 157 14.41 4.89 -14.11
N TRP A 158 15.44 5.08 -14.94
CA TRP A 158 15.68 4.24 -16.12
C TRP A 158 15.79 2.73 -15.80
N PRO A 159 16.68 2.28 -14.89
CA PRO A 159 16.79 0.86 -14.56
C PRO A 159 15.55 0.30 -13.87
N LEU A 160 14.83 1.11 -13.07
CA LEU A 160 13.59 0.69 -12.42
C LEU A 160 12.46 0.46 -13.43
N LEU A 161 12.37 1.27 -14.50
CA LEU A 161 11.42 1.02 -15.59
C LEU A 161 11.76 -0.29 -16.33
N ASP A 162 13.03 -0.50 -16.70
CA ASP A 162 13.50 -1.73 -17.35
C ASP A 162 13.24 -2.98 -16.49
N GLY A 163 13.40 -2.85 -15.17
CA GLY A 163 13.15 -3.92 -14.21
C GLY A 163 11.67 -4.24 -14.04
N LEU A 164 10.85 -3.20 -13.76
CA LEU A 164 9.41 -3.37 -13.56
C LEU A 164 8.69 -3.87 -14.81
N GLU A 165 9.12 -3.46 -16.00
CA GLU A 165 8.54 -3.95 -17.26
C GLU A 165 8.67 -5.48 -17.39
N GLN A 166 9.83 -6.02 -17.02
CA GLN A 166 10.08 -7.46 -17.03
C GLN A 166 9.31 -8.18 -15.90
N VAL A 167 9.28 -7.62 -14.69
CA VAL A 167 8.45 -8.09 -13.56
C VAL A 167 6.98 -8.21 -13.98
N HIS A 168 6.45 -7.17 -14.61
CA HIS A 168 5.05 -7.12 -15.08
C HIS A 168 4.80 -8.09 -16.22
N SER A 169 5.76 -8.28 -17.14
CA SER A 169 5.67 -9.27 -18.23
C SER A 169 5.61 -10.72 -17.72
N ALA A 170 6.24 -10.99 -16.57
CA ALA A 170 6.15 -12.27 -15.86
C ALA A 170 4.83 -12.46 -15.08
N GLY A 171 3.89 -11.50 -15.18
CA GLY A 171 2.62 -11.52 -14.46
C GLY A 171 2.73 -11.18 -12.96
N PHE A 172 3.85 -10.60 -12.53
CA PHE A 172 4.12 -10.26 -11.14
C PHE A 172 4.00 -8.75 -10.88
N LEU A 173 3.84 -8.36 -9.61
CA LEU A 173 3.69 -6.96 -9.17
C LEU A 173 4.45 -6.76 -7.86
N HIS A 174 5.09 -5.59 -7.70
CA HIS A 174 5.86 -5.25 -6.51
C HIS A 174 4.97 -4.90 -5.31
N ARG A 175 3.94 -4.08 -5.53
CA ARG A 175 2.90 -3.64 -4.59
C ARG A 175 3.34 -2.79 -3.39
N ASP A 176 4.63 -2.70 -3.08
CA ASP A 176 5.16 -1.82 -2.01
C ASP A 176 6.32 -0.94 -2.53
N ILE A 177 6.16 -0.28 -3.68
CA ILE A 177 7.20 0.62 -4.22
C ILE A 177 7.19 1.92 -3.41
N LYS A 178 8.32 2.24 -2.77
CA LYS A 178 8.56 3.44 -1.97
C LYS A 178 10.08 3.65 -1.80
N PRO A 179 10.55 4.86 -1.40
CA PRO A 179 11.97 5.16 -1.20
C PRO A 179 12.71 4.18 -0.27
N ALA A 180 12.08 3.72 0.81
CA ALA A 180 12.67 2.74 1.75
C ALA A 180 12.98 1.37 1.11
N ASN A 181 12.30 1.02 0.02
CA ASN A 181 12.42 -0.26 -0.66
C ASN A 181 13.30 -0.18 -1.93
N ILE A 182 14.01 0.94 -2.14
CA ILE A 182 14.97 1.12 -3.23
C ILE A 182 16.33 1.40 -2.58
N LEU A 183 17.26 0.45 -2.69
CA LEU A 183 18.64 0.67 -2.26
C LEU A 183 19.43 1.31 -3.38
N LEU A 184 20.34 2.22 -3.01
CA LEU A 184 21.28 2.86 -3.92
C LEU A 184 22.68 2.35 -3.61
N ASP A 185 23.35 1.80 -4.62
CA ASP A 185 24.77 1.42 -4.49
C ASP A 185 25.69 2.65 -4.36
N ALA A 186 26.99 2.42 -4.14
CA ALA A 186 27.98 3.50 -3.99
C ALA A 186 28.14 4.43 -5.22
N THR A 187 27.57 4.06 -6.38
CA THR A 187 27.52 4.87 -7.62
C THR A 187 26.14 5.48 -7.88
N GLY A 188 25.15 5.14 -7.05
CA GLY A 188 23.76 5.60 -7.15
C GLY A 188 22.89 4.76 -8.09
N ASN A 189 23.27 3.52 -8.44
CA ASN A 189 22.36 2.63 -9.17
C ASN A 189 21.30 2.07 -8.22
N PRO A 190 20.03 1.98 -8.66
CA PRO A 190 18.94 1.46 -7.85
C PRO A 190 18.92 -0.07 -7.82
N THR A 191 18.45 -0.63 -6.71
CA THR A 191 17.91 -1.99 -6.67
C THR A 191 16.65 -2.01 -5.82
N LEU A 192 15.55 -2.47 -6.41
CA LEU A 192 14.25 -2.63 -5.79
C LEU A 192 14.23 -3.93 -4.95
N ILE A 193 13.93 -3.76 -3.67
CA ILE A 193 13.86 -4.81 -2.66
C ILE A 193 12.45 -4.93 -2.08
N ASP A 194 12.21 -5.97 -1.29
CA ASP A 194 11.01 -6.08 -0.44
C ASP A 194 9.66 -6.03 -1.17
N PHE A 195 9.55 -6.86 -2.21
CA PHE A 195 8.27 -7.23 -2.82
C PHE A 195 7.23 -7.63 -1.76
N GLY A 196 6.00 -7.14 -1.98
CA GLY A 196 4.93 -7.09 -0.99
C GLY A 196 3.76 -8.03 -1.23
N ALA A 197 3.90 -9.15 -1.96
CA ALA A 197 2.75 -10.02 -2.22
C ALA A 197 2.21 -10.69 -0.93
N SER A 198 3.05 -10.93 0.08
CA SER A 198 2.61 -11.31 1.43
C SER A 198 1.66 -10.31 2.09
N ARG A 199 1.80 -9.00 1.81
CA ARG A 199 0.85 -7.97 2.27
C ARG A 199 -0.46 -8.05 1.51
N ALA A 200 -0.38 -8.10 0.18
CA ALA A 200 -1.55 -8.15 -0.70
C ALA A 200 -2.40 -9.41 -0.51
N ALA A 201 -1.80 -10.49 -0.03
CA ALA A 201 -2.50 -11.68 0.44
C ALA A 201 -3.48 -11.34 1.59
N MET A 202 -3.05 -10.57 2.59
CA MET A 202 -3.78 -10.31 3.83
C MET A 202 -4.87 -9.22 3.72
N VAL A 203 -4.84 -8.46 2.62
CA VAL A 203 -5.85 -7.43 2.28
C VAL A 203 -7.21 -8.09 2.08
N GLY A 204 -8.22 -7.64 2.84
CA GLY A 204 -9.57 -8.19 2.80
C GLY A 204 -9.81 -9.46 3.64
N ARG A 205 -8.79 -9.98 4.35
CA ARG A 205 -8.94 -11.11 5.29
C ARG A 205 -8.64 -10.77 6.74
N THR A 206 -7.82 -9.76 6.97
CA THR A 206 -7.51 -9.26 8.31
C THR A 206 -8.12 -7.88 8.53
N ALA A 207 -8.71 -7.65 9.71
CA ALA A 207 -9.38 -6.39 10.04
C ALA A 207 -8.41 -5.19 10.17
N ALA A 208 -7.10 -5.43 10.26
CA ALA A 208 -6.06 -4.42 10.42
C ALA A 208 -5.62 -3.79 9.07
N MET A 209 -6.57 -3.41 8.21
CA MET A 209 -6.26 -2.91 6.85
C MET A 209 -5.41 -1.63 6.83
N THR A 210 -5.49 -0.79 7.86
CA THR A 210 -4.80 0.51 7.94
C THR A 210 -3.30 0.41 8.25
N ALA A 211 -2.82 -0.71 8.79
CA ALA A 211 -1.39 -0.92 9.10
C ALA A 211 -0.59 -1.56 7.95
N ILE A 212 -1.23 -1.87 6.82
CA ILE A 212 -0.65 -2.66 5.72
C ILE A 212 0.12 -1.79 4.71
N PHE A 213 -0.28 -0.54 4.56
CA PHE A 213 0.15 0.35 3.49
C PHE A 213 0.90 1.57 4.01
N THR A 214 1.98 1.96 3.33
CA THR A 214 2.70 3.19 3.65
C THR A 214 1.97 4.39 2.99
N PRO A 215 1.52 5.41 3.77
CA PRO A 215 0.80 6.56 3.21
C PRO A 215 1.58 7.29 2.12
N GLY A 216 0.87 7.89 1.17
CA GLY A 216 1.46 8.62 0.02
C GLY A 216 1.87 7.72 -1.15
N TYR A 217 2.42 6.53 -0.90
CA TYR A 217 2.95 5.64 -1.95
C TYR A 217 1.98 4.55 -2.42
N ALA A 218 1.14 4.03 -1.52
CA ALA A 218 0.15 3.02 -1.91
C ALA A 218 -0.98 3.64 -2.74
N ALA A 219 -1.32 2.99 -3.86
CA ALA A 219 -2.40 3.42 -4.74
C ALA A 219 -3.78 3.15 -4.12
N ALA A 220 -4.77 3.96 -4.46
CA ALA A 220 -6.13 3.89 -3.92
C ALA A 220 -6.75 2.47 -4.04
N GLU A 221 -6.59 1.80 -5.19
CA GLU A 221 -7.12 0.46 -5.40
C GLU A 221 -6.51 -0.59 -4.47
N GLN A 222 -5.28 -0.38 -3.98
CA GLN A 222 -4.64 -1.33 -3.05
C GLN A 222 -5.31 -1.33 -1.67
N MET A 223 -5.90 -0.19 -1.27
CA MET A 223 -6.62 -0.03 0.00
C MET A 223 -8.09 -0.53 -0.07
N THR A 224 -8.51 -1.07 -1.21
CA THR A 224 -9.88 -1.52 -1.48
C THR A 224 -9.90 -2.95 -2.03
N SER A 225 -11.08 -3.48 -2.35
CA SER A 225 -11.26 -4.75 -3.07
C SER A 225 -11.04 -4.63 -4.59
N ALA A 226 -10.64 -3.47 -5.11
CA ALA A 226 -10.46 -3.24 -6.54
C ALA A 226 -9.24 -3.99 -7.12
N LYS A 227 -9.28 -4.21 -8.44
CA LYS A 227 -8.23 -4.96 -9.14
C LYS A 227 -6.92 -4.16 -9.20
N GLN A 228 -5.87 -4.74 -8.62
CA GLN A 228 -4.49 -4.27 -8.76
C GLN A 228 -3.87 -4.74 -10.10
N GLY A 229 -2.89 -3.97 -10.61
CA GLY A 229 -2.20 -4.25 -11.86
C GLY A 229 -0.91 -3.44 -12.00
N PRO A 230 -0.26 -3.42 -13.18
CA PRO A 230 0.93 -2.60 -13.44
C PRO A 230 0.77 -1.13 -13.07
N TRP A 231 -0.44 -0.58 -13.27
CA TRP A 231 -0.83 0.78 -12.89
C TRP A 231 -0.70 1.07 -11.38
N SER A 232 -0.77 0.04 -10.52
CA SER A 232 -0.59 0.18 -9.06
C SER A 232 0.89 0.41 -8.71
N ASP A 233 1.80 -0.34 -9.35
CA ASP A 233 3.24 -0.15 -9.20
C ASP A 233 3.69 1.18 -9.83
N ILE A 234 3.10 1.56 -10.97
CA ILE A 234 3.34 2.87 -11.62
C ILE A 234 3.00 4.03 -10.68
N TYR A 235 1.91 3.93 -9.91
CA TYR A 235 1.57 4.94 -8.90
C TYR A 235 2.63 5.01 -7.79
N GLY A 236 3.06 3.86 -7.24
CA GLY A 236 4.08 3.82 -6.19
C GLY A 236 5.44 4.36 -6.64
N LEU A 237 5.85 4.05 -7.88
CA LEU A 237 7.06 4.62 -8.48
C LEU A 237 6.89 6.12 -8.76
N ALA A 238 5.76 6.58 -9.30
CA ALA A 238 5.50 8.00 -9.51
C ALA A 238 5.50 8.79 -8.18
N ALA A 239 4.91 8.24 -7.11
CA ALA A 239 4.97 8.82 -5.77
C ALA A 239 6.40 8.88 -5.20
N THR A 240 7.21 7.85 -5.46
CA THR A 240 8.63 7.80 -5.10
C THR A 240 9.44 8.90 -5.82
N ILE A 241 9.27 9.04 -7.13
CA ILE A 241 9.97 10.07 -7.92
C ILE A 241 9.47 11.48 -7.57
N TYR A 242 8.17 11.66 -7.35
CA TYR A 242 7.63 12.91 -6.82
C TYR A 242 8.30 13.29 -5.49
N HIS A 243 8.47 12.33 -4.57
CA HIS A 243 9.18 12.58 -3.31
C HIS A 243 10.64 12.99 -3.56
N ALA A 244 11.37 12.28 -4.41
CA ALA A 244 12.74 12.62 -4.77
C ALA A 244 12.90 14.05 -5.34
N ILE A 245 11.93 14.51 -6.15
CA ILE A 245 11.92 15.86 -6.75
C ILE A 245 11.48 16.93 -5.73
N MET A 246 10.47 16.66 -4.91
CA MET A 246 9.84 17.68 -4.06
C MET A 246 10.38 17.71 -2.62
N GLY A 247 11.10 16.69 -2.17
CA GLY A 247 11.56 16.54 -0.79
C GLY A 247 10.43 16.27 0.22
N LYS A 248 9.22 15.97 -0.26
CA LYS A 248 8.08 15.48 0.50
C LYS A 248 7.25 14.51 -0.34
N ALA A 249 6.69 13.48 0.27
CA ALA A 249 5.75 12.56 -0.38
C ALA A 249 4.49 13.30 -0.90
N PRO A 250 3.79 12.77 -1.92
CA PRO A 250 2.49 13.32 -2.34
C PRO A 250 1.42 13.06 -1.26
N PRO A 251 0.28 13.77 -1.30
CA PRO A 251 -0.85 13.47 -0.43
C PRO A 251 -1.33 12.02 -0.62
N ASN A 252 -1.83 11.42 0.47
CA ASN A 252 -2.29 10.03 0.49
C ASN A 252 -3.41 9.79 -0.53
N ALA A 253 -3.28 8.71 -1.32
CA ALA A 253 -4.24 8.36 -2.37
C ALA A 253 -5.69 8.25 -1.88
N PHE A 254 -5.91 7.78 -0.64
CA PHE A 254 -7.25 7.68 -0.05
C PHE A 254 -7.83 9.06 0.30
N ASP A 255 -7.03 9.94 0.92
CA ASP A 255 -7.47 11.29 1.25
C ASP A 255 -7.78 12.09 -0.04
N ARG A 256 -6.98 11.86 -1.09
CA ARG A 256 -7.20 12.40 -2.45
C ARG A 256 -8.46 11.87 -3.15
N MET A 257 -9.06 10.76 -2.69
CA MET A 257 -10.39 10.34 -3.18
C MET A 257 -11.52 11.17 -2.57
N LEU A 258 -11.29 11.80 -1.42
CA LEU A 258 -12.26 12.64 -0.72
C LEU A 258 -12.10 14.11 -1.13
N ASP A 259 -10.87 14.61 -1.15
CA ASP A 259 -10.49 15.96 -1.59
C ASP A 259 -9.08 15.95 -2.20
N ASP A 260 -8.96 16.11 -3.52
CA ASP A 260 -7.67 16.00 -4.21
C ASP A 260 -6.85 17.29 -4.11
N THR A 261 -6.13 17.41 -2.99
CA THR A 261 -5.18 18.50 -2.68
C THR A 261 -3.83 18.39 -3.40
N TYR A 262 -3.69 17.50 -4.37
CA TYR A 262 -2.45 17.30 -5.12
C TYR A 262 -2.15 18.44 -6.11
N GLU A 263 -0.92 18.97 -6.03
CA GLU A 263 -0.39 19.94 -6.98
C GLU A 263 0.50 19.22 -8.02
N PRO A 264 0.13 19.21 -9.32
CA PRO A 264 0.93 18.60 -10.38
C PRO A 264 2.31 19.25 -10.54
N LEU A 265 3.35 18.43 -10.70
CA LEU A 265 4.73 18.88 -10.93
C LEU A 265 4.87 19.69 -12.20
N SER A 266 4.08 19.40 -13.24
CA SER A 266 3.99 20.18 -14.47
C SER A 266 3.56 21.64 -14.25
N LYS A 267 2.86 21.95 -13.15
CA LYS A 267 2.53 23.33 -12.74
C LYS A 267 3.65 23.99 -11.93
N PHE A 268 4.31 23.23 -11.06
CA PHE A 268 5.42 23.74 -10.24
C PHE A 268 6.70 23.96 -11.07
N ALA A 269 6.88 23.18 -12.16
CA ALA A 269 7.99 23.25 -13.11
C ALA A 269 9.38 23.38 -12.43
N PRO A 270 9.78 22.43 -11.55
CA PRO A 270 11.05 22.49 -10.86
C PRO A 270 12.22 22.51 -11.85
N VAL A 271 13.19 23.40 -11.59
CA VAL A 271 14.29 23.70 -12.52
C VAL A 271 15.15 22.46 -12.80
N GLY A 272 15.47 22.25 -14.08
CA GLY A 272 16.33 21.17 -14.56
C GLY A 272 15.59 19.91 -15.01
N PHE A 273 14.33 19.71 -14.62
CA PHE A 273 13.55 18.55 -15.02
C PHE A 273 12.85 18.77 -16.36
N SER A 274 12.77 17.71 -17.19
CA SER A 274 12.09 17.79 -18.48
C SER A 274 10.56 17.85 -18.31
N SER A 275 9.87 18.54 -19.20
CA SER A 275 8.40 18.63 -19.16
C SER A 275 7.72 17.27 -19.33
N GLY A 276 8.32 16.36 -20.10
CA GLY A 276 7.88 14.97 -20.22
C GLY A 276 7.97 14.21 -18.90
N LEU A 277 9.10 14.26 -18.21
CA LEU A 277 9.29 13.59 -16.92
C LEU A 277 8.25 14.08 -15.89
N LEU A 278 8.05 15.39 -15.78
CA LEU A 278 7.08 15.98 -14.85
C LEU A 278 5.64 15.56 -15.20
N ALA A 279 5.24 15.66 -16.47
CA ALA A 279 3.91 15.23 -16.93
C ALA A 279 3.69 13.71 -16.79
N GLY A 280 4.73 12.90 -16.97
CA GLY A 280 4.69 11.46 -16.77
C GLY A 280 4.53 11.06 -15.31
N VAL A 281 5.22 11.73 -14.38
CA VAL A 281 5.01 11.55 -12.94
C VAL A 281 3.59 11.96 -12.54
N ASP A 282 3.10 13.10 -13.04
CA ASP A 282 1.72 13.55 -12.80
C ASP A 282 0.68 12.54 -13.32
N ALA A 283 0.88 11.99 -14.52
CA ALA A 283 0.03 10.94 -15.08
C ALA A 283 0.05 9.66 -14.23
N GLY A 284 1.23 9.24 -13.75
CA GLY A 284 1.38 8.11 -12.83
C GLY A 284 0.72 8.33 -11.46
N LEU A 285 0.63 9.58 -10.99
CA LEU A 285 -0.04 9.97 -9.75
C LEU A 285 -1.55 10.22 -9.89
N THR A 286 -2.17 9.91 -11.02
CA THR A 286 -3.63 10.01 -11.19
C THR A 286 -4.35 9.02 -10.26
N VAL A 287 -5.29 9.49 -9.43
CA VAL A 287 -5.98 8.65 -8.42
C VAL A 287 -6.71 7.48 -9.08
N ALA A 288 -7.47 7.75 -10.16
CA ALA A 288 -8.25 6.73 -10.86
C ALA A 288 -7.35 5.77 -11.67
N ALA A 289 -7.33 4.50 -11.28
CA ALA A 289 -6.48 3.46 -11.88
C ALA A 289 -6.64 3.28 -13.39
N ARG A 290 -7.83 3.52 -13.95
CA ARG A 290 -8.12 3.45 -15.39
C ARG A 290 -7.54 4.62 -16.21
N ASP A 291 -7.29 5.74 -15.55
CA ASP A 291 -6.85 7.00 -16.17
C ASP A 291 -5.31 7.16 -16.07
N ARG A 292 -4.65 6.24 -15.35
CA ARG A 292 -3.18 6.05 -15.32
C ARG A 292 -2.65 5.31 -16.56
N PRO A 293 -1.34 5.40 -16.85
CA PRO A 293 -0.65 4.48 -17.74
C PRO A 293 -0.85 3.02 -17.29
N GLN A 294 -1.27 2.14 -18.21
CA GLN A 294 -1.64 0.75 -17.91
C GLN A 294 -0.46 -0.24 -17.97
N SER A 295 0.71 0.20 -18.43
CA SER A 295 1.95 -0.59 -18.53
C SER A 295 3.17 0.33 -18.57
N ILE A 296 4.36 -0.19 -18.26
CA ILE A 296 5.62 0.56 -18.37
C ILE A 296 5.88 1.01 -19.81
N ALA A 297 5.71 0.13 -20.81
CA ALA A 297 5.73 0.46 -22.23
C ALA A 297 4.85 1.68 -22.60
N GLY A 298 3.64 1.76 -22.03
CA GLY A 298 2.71 2.88 -22.26
C GLY A 298 3.08 4.16 -21.50
N TRP A 299 3.93 4.07 -20.47
CA TRP A 299 4.34 5.19 -19.64
C TRP A 299 5.61 5.88 -20.14
N ARG A 300 6.59 5.12 -20.64
CA ARG A 300 7.88 5.64 -21.17
C ARG A 300 7.72 6.83 -22.14
N PRO A 301 6.78 6.82 -23.13
CA PRO A 301 6.62 7.95 -24.05
C PRO A 301 6.13 9.23 -23.36
N ILE A 302 5.32 9.11 -22.31
CA ILE A 302 4.78 10.25 -21.54
C ILE A 302 5.91 10.90 -20.73
N LEU A 303 6.78 10.08 -20.13
CA LEU A 303 7.99 10.52 -19.43
C LEU A 303 9.04 11.18 -20.35
N GLY A 304 8.87 11.12 -21.68
CA GLY A 304 9.90 11.52 -22.65
C GLY A 304 11.08 10.54 -22.73
N MET A 305 10.96 9.36 -22.12
CA MET A 305 12.02 8.36 -21.96
C MET A 305 11.96 7.31 -23.08
N THR A 306 12.20 7.73 -24.33
CA THR A 306 12.15 6.86 -25.52
C THR A 306 13.49 6.25 -25.93
N SER A 307 14.61 6.77 -25.43
CA SER A 307 15.96 6.20 -25.60
C SER A 307 16.79 6.41 -24.33
N ALA A 308 17.42 5.36 -23.83
CA ALA A 308 18.34 5.46 -22.69
C ALA A 308 19.52 6.39 -23.04
N PRO A 309 20.06 7.17 -22.07
CA PRO A 309 21.26 7.96 -22.30
C PRO A 309 22.43 7.03 -22.69
N GLU A 310 23.19 7.41 -23.73
CA GLU A 310 24.29 6.58 -24.24
C GLU A 310 25.36 6.34 -23.16
N ALA A 311 25.54 5.08 -22.78
CA ALA A 311 26.59 4.65 -21.86
C ALA A 311 27.97 4.67 -22.55
N GLY A 312 28.51 5.88 -22.82
CA GLY A 312 29.72 6.00 -23.64
C GLY A 312 30.35 7.39 -23.82
N ALA A 313 30.00 8.40 -23.02
CA ALA A 313 30.70 9.69 -23.07
C ALA A 313 31.88 9.73 -22.07
N THR A 314 33.03 9.18 -22.48
CA THR A 314 34.28 9.22 -21.71
C THR A 314 34.76 10.68 -21.58
N VAL A 315 34.42 11.36 -20.49
CA VAL A 315 34.96 12.70 -20.20
C VAL A 315 36.45 12.56 -19.87
N VAL A 316 37.28 12.92 -20.83
CA VAL A 316 38.75 12.90 -20.71
C VAL A 316 39.20 13.91 -19.66
N MET A 317 39.88 13.43 -18.62
CA MET A 317 40.66 14.30 -17.73
C MET A 317 41.98 14.71 -18.38
N GLY A 318 42.34 15.99 -18.24
CA GLY A 318 43.62 16.58 -18.65
C GLY A 318 43.39 17.90 -19.40
N LYS A 319 44.05 19.03 -19.07
CA LYS A 319 45.22 19.21 -18.20
C LYS A 319 45.32 20.67 -17.70
N ASP A 320 45.96 20.86 -16.56
CA ASP A 320 46.09 22.12 -15.82
C ASP A 320 46.88 23.25 -16.51
N THR A 321 46.62 24.50 -16.10
CA THR A 321 47.65 25.54 -15.97
C THR A 321 47.51 26.40 -14.70
N SER A 322 48.49 26.24 -13.80
CA SER A 322 49.06 27.21 -12.83
C SER A 322 48.20 27.88 -11.73
N THR A 323 48.34 27.31 -10.52
CA THR A 323 48.84 27.89 -9.23
C THR A 323 49.57 29.27 -9.25
N PRO A 324 49.85 29.94 -8.09
CA PRO A 324 49.92 29.41 -6.70
C PRO A 324 49.22 30.22 -5.58
N ALA A 325 49.26 29.62 -4.37
CA ALA A 325 48.62 30.09 -3.14
C ALA A 325 49.58 30.85 -2.19
N THR A 326 49.01 31.55 -1.20
CA THR A 326 49.70 32.00 0.02
C THR A 326 48.84 31.75 1.26
N ARG A 327 49.39 31.06 2.27
CA ARG A 327 48.87 31.00 3.65
C ARG A 327 49.46 32.14 4.48
N VAL A 328 48.67 32.84 5.30
CA VAL A 328 49.10 33.39 6.62
C VAL A 328 47.91 33.34 7.59
N SER A 329 48.19 33.34 8.90
CA SER A 329 47.26 33.14 10.03
C SER A 329 47.19 34.40 10.93
N VAL A 330 46.43 34.28 12.04
CA VAL A 330 46.50 35.06 13.30
C VAL A 330 45.47 36.19 13.52
N LEU A 331 45.00 36.23 14.78
CA LEU A 331 44.03 37.14 15.42
C LEU A 331 44.37 38.63 15.34
N GLY A 332 43.34 39.47 15.47
CA GLY A 332 43.49 40.87 15.89
C GLY A 332 42.19 41.69 15.91
N ALA A 333 41.72 42.05 17.10
CA ALA A 333 40.86 43.22 17.34
C ALA A 333 41.69 44.25 18.17
N PRO A 334 41.25 45.50 18.45
CA PRO A 334 39.92 46.09 18.24
C PRO A 334 39.88 47.58 17.77
N THR A 335 38.66 48.14 17.73
CA THR A 335 38.26 49.52 18.19
C THR A 335 38.10 50.74 17.23
N VAL A 336 37.01 51.49 17.53
CA VAL A 336 36.73 52.94 17.36
C VAL A 336 36.08 53.51 16.07
N ALA A 337 34.98 54.25 16.33
CA ALA A 337 34.37 55.41 15.63
C ALA A 337 33.43 55.24 14.41
N ALA A 338 32.18 55.68 14.64
CA ALA A 338 31.30 56.32 13.65
C ALA A 338 31.63 57.86 13.59
N PRO A 339 31.05 58.71 12.69
CA PRO A 339 29.59 58.87 12.51
C PRO A 339 29.06 59.12 11.07
N SER A 340 27.72 59.05 11.02
CA SER A 340 26.68 59.38 10.03
C SER A 340 26.74 60.81 9.40
N PRO A 341 25.70 61.33 8.68
CA PRO A 341 24.47 60.74 8.10
C PRO A 341 24.14 61.25 6.65
N HIS A 342 22.98 60.88 6.09
CA HIS A 342 21.98 61.65 5.27
C HIS A 342 20.83 60.63 4.96
N GLY A 343 19.50 60.85 5.02
CA GLY A 343 18.62 61.95 4.56
C GLY A 343 17.86 61.47 3.29
N ALA A 344 16.53 61.54 3.10
CA ALA A 344 15.42 62.13 3.87
C ALA A 344 14.01 61.62 3.37
N SER A 345 12.95 62.14 4.03
CA SER A 345 11.53 62.37 3.59
C SER A 345 10.43 61.44 4.16
N GLY A 346 9.24 61.91 4.57
CA GLY A 346 8.69 63.28 4.61
C GLY A 346 7.44 63.48 5.53
N GLU A 347 7.01 64.74 5.69
CA GLU A 347 5.89 65.30 6.50
C GLU A 347 4.50 65.24 5.79
N PRO A 348 3.33 65.78 6.28
CA PRO A 348 3.01 66.83 7.32
C PRO A 348 1.76 66.52 8.24
N LYS A 349 1.05 67.40 9.00
CA LYS A 349 1.27 68.56 9.95
C LYS A 349 -0.09 68.95 10.63
N LYS A 350 -0.08 69.67 11.79
CA LYS A 350 -1.14 70.49 12.51
C LYS A 350 -1.53 69.97 13.94
N LYS A 351 -1.91 70.77 14.96
CA LYS A 351 -1.56 72.15 15.47
C LYS A 351 -2.28 72.43 16.84
N THR A 352 -1.90 73.49 17.59
CA THR A 352 -2.48 74.08 18.86
C THR A 352 -2.02 73.47 20.21
N GLY A 353 -1.83 74.18 21.36
CA GLY A 353 -1.74 75.62 21.74
C GLY A 353 -1.67 75.77 23.30
N LEU A 354 -0.58 76.24 23.93
CA LEU A 354 -0.24 77.62 24.40
C LEU A 354 -1.01 78.20 25.64
N TRP A 355 -0.41 78.16 26.85
CA TRP A 355 -0.08 79.31 27.75
C TRP A 355 0.21 78.91 29.21
N VAL A 356 1.38 79.30 29.75
CA VAL A 356 1.72 79.30 31.20
C VAL A 356 2.61 80.51 31.49
N ALA A 357 2.12 81.50 32.26
CA ALA A 357 2.91 82.52 32.98
C ALA A 357 2.03 83.57 33.69
N LEU A 358 1.76 83.47 35.01
CA LEU A 358 1.38 84.65 35.84
C LEU A 358 1.45 84.53 37.38
N ALA A 359 1.97 83.44 37.99
CA ALA A 359 1.87 83.24 39.44
C ALA A 359 3.13 83.60 40.27
N ALA A 360 4.27 83.90 39.63
CA ALA A 360 5.58 83.98 40.30
C ALA A 360 5.95 85.34 40.92
N VAL A 361 5.11 86.38 40.81
CA VAL A 361 5.48 87.77 41.13
C VAL A 361 4.87 88.30 42.44
N LEU A 362 3.78 87.69 42.94
CA LEU A 362 3.02 88.24 44.09
C LEU A 362 3.60 87.88 45.47
N VAL A 363 4.42 86.83 45.58
CA VAL A 363 5.01 86.38 46.86
C VAL A 363 6.22 87.23 47.28
N LEU A 364 6.95 87.82 46.33
CA LEU A 364 8.18 88.58 46.62
C LEU A 364 7.92 90.06 47.01
N ALA A 365 6.70 90.57 46.83
CA ALA A 365 6.38 91.99 47.06
C ALA A 365 5.86 92.32 48.48
N LEU A 366 5.42 91.32 49.26
CA LEU A 366 4.80 91.55 50.59
C LEU A 366 5.69 91.15 51.78
N GLY A 367 6.74 90.35 51.57
CA GLY A 367 7.66 89.95 52.65
C GLY A 367 8.72 90.99 53.03
N GLY A 368 9.06 91.92 52.13
CA GLY A 368 10.22 92.80 52.28
C GLY A 368 10.05 94.02 53.20
N GLY A 369 8.81 94.40 53.54
CA GLY A 369 8.53 95.69 54.20
C GLY A 369 8.66 95.70 55.73
N GLY A 370 8.47 94.57 56.41
CA GLY A 370 8.35 94.53 57.88
C GLY A 370 9.66 94.36 58.66
N TYR A 371 10.72 93.86 58.01
CA TYR A 371 11.91 93.37 58.71
C TYR A 371 12.86 94.48 59.22
N TYR A 372 12.81 95.69 58.64
CA TYR A 372 13.80 96.75 58.91
C TYR A 372 13.41 97.72 60.04
N ALA A 373 12.24 97.54 60.68
CA ALA A 373 11.69 98.50 61.64
C ALA A 373 11.50 97.97 63.08
N MET A 374 11.79 96.70 63.36
CA MET A 374 11.61 96.07 64.69
C MET A 374 12.89 95.40 65.25
N ALA A 375 14.07 95.75 64.73
CA ALA A 375 15.35 95.14 65.12
C ALA A 375 16.04 95.80 66.34
N THR A 376 15.32 96.53 67.21
CA THR A 376 15.89 97.21 68.39
C THR A 376 15.02 97.14 69.65
N ARG A 377 14.60 95.93 70.06
CA ARG A 377 14.24 95.54 71.45
C ARG A 377 14.02 94.02 71.51
N GLY A 378 14.74 93.32 72.38
CA GLY A 378 14.59 91.86 72.55
C GLY A 378 13.32 91.49 73.36
N PRO A 379 12.60 90.42 73.00
CA PRO A 379 11.38 89.99 73.71
C PRO A 379 11.66 89.12 74.95
N ASP A 380 10.69 89.11 75.87
CA ASP A 380 10.75 88.56 77.23
C ASP A 380 10.80 87.01 77.28
N PRO A 381 11.56 86.35 78.18
CA PRO A 381 11.78 84.90 78.17
C PRO A 381 10.54 84.02 78.29
N GLU A 382 9.45 84.51 78.90
CA GLU A 382 8.19 83.74 79.01
C GLU A 382 7.51 83.53 77.65
N THR A 383 7.62 84.50 76.73
CA THR A 383 7.03 84.40 75.39
C THR A 383 7.68 83.32 74.54
N VAL A 384 9.00 83.12 74.71
CA VAL A 384 9.76 82.07 74.02
C VAL A 384 9.35 80.68 74.52
N ARG A 385 9.13 80.50 75.83
CA ARG A 385 8.65 79.23 76.39
C ARG A 385 7.22 78.91 75.98
N ALA A 386 6.31 79.89 75.99
CA ALA A 386 4.94 79.72 75.54
C ALA A 386 4.88 79.32 74.05
N LYS A 387 5.72 79.93 73.21
CA LYS A 387 5.81 79.60 71.78
C LYS A 387 6.38 78.20 71.54
N ALA A 388 7.46 77.83 72.21
CA ALA A 388 8.03 76.48 72.10
C ALA A 388 7.06 75.37 72.57
N ALA A 389 6.25 75.64 73.61
CA ALA A 389 5.21 74.72 74.06
C ALA A 389 4.06 74.57 73.04
N ALA A 390 3.67 75.67 72.37
CA ALA A 390 2.67 75.63 71.31
C ALA A 390 3.17 74.90 70.05
N GLU A 391 4.42 75.15 69.64
CA GLU A 391 5.07 74.49 68.50
C GLU A 391 5.20 72.96 68.75
N ALA A 392 5.61 72.53 69.95
CA ALA A 392 5.66 71.12 70.33
C ALA A 392 4.26 70.45 70.38
N ALA A 393 3.22 71.19 70.78
CA ALA A 393 1.84 70.68 70.78
C ALA A 393 1.25 70.57 69.36
N GLU A 394 1.64 71.44 68.42
CA GLU A 394 1.28 71.32 67.00
C GLU A 394 2.01 70.14 66.35
N GLU A 395 3.31 69.95 66.63
CA GLU A 395 4.09 68.82 66.13
C GLU A 395 3.53 67.48 66.63
N ALA A 396 3.17 67.38 67.91
CA ALA A 396 2.51 66.19 68.47
C ALA A 396 1.17 65.88 67.77
N LYS A 397 0.35 66.90 67.45
CA LYS A 397 -0.88 66.73 66.68
C LYS A 397 -0.63 66.29 65.24
N ARG A 398 0.37 66.88 64.56
CA ARG A 398 0.75 66.48 63.19
C ARG A 398 1.22 65.03 63.14
N LYS A 399 2.01 64.59 64.14
CA LYS A 399 2.44 63.20 64.25
C LYS A 399 1.28 62.24 64.49
N ALA A 400 0.39 62.57 65.43
CA ALA A 400 -0.82 61.77 65.68
C ALA A 400 -1.74 61.67 64.46
N GLN A 401 -1.88 62.74 63.67
CA GLN A 401 -2.63 62.71 62.42
C GLN A 401 -1.94 61.83 61.37
N ALA A 402 -0.63 61.98 61.18
CA ALA A 402 0.13 61.16 60.23
C ALA A 402 0.10 59.66 60.58
N ASP A 403 0.17 59.31 61.87
CA ASP A 403 0.04 57.93 62.34
C ASP A 403 -1.40 57.39 62.12
N ALA A 404 -2.44 58.22 62.28
CA ALA A 404 -3.83 57.86 61.99
C ALA A 404 -4.09 57.68 60.49
N ASP A 405 -3.61 58.60 59.65
CA ASP A 405 -3.73 58.54 58.19
C ASP A 405 -3.00 57.30 57.64
N LYS A 406 -1.82 56.96 58.19
CA LYS A 406 -1.08 55.75 57.87
C LYS A 406 -1.86 54.48 58.26
N ALA A 407 -2.47 54.44 59.44
CA ALA A 407 -3.28 53.32 59.88
C ALA A 407 -4.54 53.13 59.01
N GLN A 408 -5.15 54.22 58.53
CA GLN A 408 -6.26 54.16 57.57
C GLN A 408 -5.81 53.61 56.22
N ALA A 409 -4.69 54.10 55.66
CA ALA A 409 -4.14 53.60 54.40
C ALA A 409 -3.76 52.10 54.47
N GLU A 410 -3.22 51.64 55.59
CA GLU A 410 -2.89 50.23 55.81
C GLU A 410 -4.16 49.36 55.92
N ALA A 411 -5.21 49.84 56.59
CA ALA A 411 -6.51 49.17 56.66
C ALA A 411 -7.25 49.12 55.31
N GLU A 412 -7.16 50.17 54.49
CA GLU A 412 -7.70 50.18 53.12
C GLU A 412 -6.93 49.22 52.22
N LYS A 413 -5.59 49.19 52.30
CA LYS A 413 -4.77 48.23 51.56
C LYS A 413 -5.13 46.78 51.90
N LEU A 414 -5.29 46.45 53.17
CA LEU A 414 -5.69 45.11 53.62
C LEU A 414 -7.09 44.72 53.10
N ARG A 415 -8.04 45.68 53.07
CA ARG A 415 -9.37 45.47 52.48
C ARG A 415 -9.31 45.24 50.96
N ALA A 416 -8.48 46.00 50.25
CA ALA A 416 -8.28 45.84 48.81
C ALA A 416 -7.63 44.48 48.47
N GLU A 417 -6.60 44.07 49.22
CA GLU A 417 -5.96 42.77 49.08
C GLU A 417 -6.95 41.62 49.35
N LYS A 418 -7.77 41.72 50.39
CA LYS A 418 -8.80 40.71 50.69
C LYS A 418 -9.87 40.63 49.59
N ALA A 419 -10.37 41.78 49.11
CA ALA A 419 -11.33 41.82 48.01
C ALA A 419 -10.74 41.23 46.71
N GLN A 420 -9.45 41.47 46.44
CA GLN A 420 -8.75 40.90 45.29
C GLN A 420 -8.55 39.38 45.43
N GLN A 421 -8.29 38.86 46.64
CA GLN A 421 -8.24 37.42 46.91
C GLN A 421 -9.61 36.76 46.74
N GLU A 422 -10.68 37.35 47.29
CA GLU A 422 -12.06 36.84 47.16
C GLU A 422 -12.51 36.84 45.69
N ALA A 423 -12.20 37.89 44.92
CA ALA A 423 -12.46 37.97 43.49
C ALA A 423 -11.67 36.91 42.69
N LYS A 424 -10.39 36.68 43.03
CA LYS A 424 -9.56 35.66 42.38
C LYS A 424 -10.05 34.24 42.68
N ALA A 425 -10.42 33.95 43.93
CA ALA A 425 -10.98 32.66 44.32
C ALA A 425 -12.30 32.37 43.61
N LYS A 426 -13.18 33.37 43.48
CA LYS A 426 -14.43 33.24 42.72
C LYS A 426 -14.17 33.00 41.23
N ALA A 427 -13.26 33.75 40.61
CA ALA A 427 -12.90 33.56 39.21
C ALA A 427 -12.28 32.17 38.93
N GLU A 428 -11.50 31.63 39.88
CA GLU A 428 -10.94 30.28 39.78
C GLU A 428 -12.02 29.19 39.92
N GLN A 429 -13.03 29.40 40.77
CA GLN A 429 -14.18 28.49 40.88
C GLN A 429 -15.06 28.54 39.61
N ASP A 430 -15.43 29.74 39.16
CA ASP A 430 -16.20 29.93 37.92
C ASP A 430 -15.47 29.31 36.70
N ALA A 431 -14.13 29.31 36.69
CA ALA A 431 -13.32 28.65 35.66
C ALA A 431 -13.33 27.11 35.78
N LYS A 432 -13.28 26.55 37.00
CA LYS A 432 -13.40 25.11 37.24
C LYS A 432 -14.77 24.59 36.85
N ASP A 433 -15.84 25.28 37.24
CA ASP A 433 -17.22 24.91 36.93
C ASP A 433 -17.48 24.93 35.42
N ARG A 434 -16.93 25.93 34.70
CA ARG A 434 -16.97 25.99 33.22
C ARG A 434 -16.17 24.85 32.58
N ALA A 435 -14.98 24.52 33.11
CA ALA A 435 -14.17 23.42 32.60
C ALA A 435 -14.85 22.05 32.82
N GLU A 436 -15.52 21.85 33.96
CA GLU A 436 -16.29 20.63 34.21
C GLU A 436 -17.54 20.55 33.32
N ALA A 437 -18.25 21.66 33.12
CA ALA A 437 -19.38 21.72 32.18
C ALA A 437 -18.93 21.44 30.73
N GLN A 438 -17.78 21.98 30.31
CA GLN A 438 -17.21 21.73 29.00
C GLN A 438 -16.81 20.26 28.83
N ARG A 439 -16.14 19.66 29.83
CA ARG A 439 -15.82 18.21 29.82
C ARG A 439 -17.07 17.33 29.72
N LYS A 440 -18.14 17.65 30.47
CA LYS A 440 -19.41 16.91 30.39
C LYS A 440 -20.05 17.03 29.01
N MET A 441 -20.04 18.22 28.39
CA MET A 441 -20.52 18.39 27.02
C MET A 441 -19.66 17.64 25.99
N GLU A 442 -18.35 17.55 26.20
CA GLU A 442 -17.41 16.83 25.34
C GLU A 442 -17.56 15.31 25.47
N GLU A 443 -17.73 14.78 26.70
CA GLU A 443 -18.06 13.37 26.96
C GLU A 443 -19.43 12.97 26.39
N ASP A 444 -20.46 13.81 26.53
CA ASP A 444 -21.78 13.58 25.93
C ASP A 444 -21.75 13.68 24.40
N ALA A 445 -20.95 14.59 23.83
CA ALA A 445 -20.73 14.68 22.39
C ALA A 445 -19.99 13.44 21.86
N LEU A 446 -18.96 12.98 22.57
CA LEU A 446 -18.22 11.76 22.22
C LEU A 446 -19.14 10.54 22.28
N ARG A 447 -19.93 10.36 23.35
CA ARG A 447 -20.92 9.28 23.44
C ARG A 447 -21.95 9.30 22.32
N ARG A 448 -22.41 10.49 21.91
CA ARG A 448 -23.33 10.63 20.76
C ARG A 448 -22.64 10.29 19.44
N ALA A 449 -21.38 10.68 19.26
CA ALA A 449 -20.58 10.33 18.08
C ALA A 449 -20.28 8.82 18.02
N GLU A 450 -19.93 8.19 19.14
CA GLU A 450 -19.75 6.74 19.26
C GLU A 450 -21.04 5.98 18.98
N ALA A 451 -22.18 6.45 19.51
CA ALA A 451 -23.49 5.85 19.23
C ALA A 451 -23.87 5.98 17.74
N ALA A 452 -23.69 7.16 17.13
CA ALA A 452 -23.95 7.37 15.71
C ALA A 452 -22.99 6.57 14.81
N PHE A 453 -21.72 6.41 15.21
CA PHE A 453 -20.76 5.56 14.52
C PHE A 453 -21.12 4.08 14.64
N ALA A 454 -21.58 3.63 15.81
CA ALA A 454 -22.06 2.27 16.02
C ALA A 454 -23.35 1.98 15.22
N GLU A 455 -24.26 2.94 15.11
CA GLU A 455 -25.46 2.86 14.28
C GLU A 455 -25.11 2.81 12.78
N LYS A 456 -24.25 3.73 12.31
CA LYS A 456 -23.74 3.72 10.93
C LYS A 456 -23.02 2.41 10.60
N LYS A 457 -22.19 1.91 11.52
CA LYS A 457 -21.50 0.62 11.36
C LYS A 457 -22.47 -0.55 11.32
N ARG A 458 -23.54 -0.55 12.14
CA ARG A 458 -24.61 -1.57 12.03
C ARG A 458 -25.32 -1.50 10.68
N ALA A 459 -25.65 -0.30 10.20
CA ALA A 459 -26.25 -0.12 8.89
C ALA A 459 -25.32 -0.56 7.74
N GLU A 460 -24.01 -0.31 7.86
CA GLU A 460 -22.99 -0.78 6.90
C GLU A 460 -22.76 -2.30 6.99
N ASP A 461 -22.77 -2.89 8.18
CA ASP A 461 -22.68 -4.33 8.39
C ASP A 461 -23.95 -5.05 7.88
N GLU A 462 -25.14 -4.48 8.07
CA GLU A 462 -26.41 -4.96 7.51
C GLU A 462 -26.47 -4.81 5.99
N ALA A 463 -26.02 -3.67 5.45
CA ALA A 463 -25.90 -3.46 4.01
C ALA A 463 -24.88 -4.41 3.38
N ARG A 464 -23.75 -4.67 4.07
CA ARG A 464 -22.76 -5.66 3.63
C ARG A 464 -23.32 -7.07 3.70
N GLN A 465 -23.97 -7.48 4.79
CA GLN A 465 -24.65 -8.78 4.87
C GLN A 465 -25.72 -8.95 3.80
N LYS A 466 -26.47 -7.89 3.47
CA LYS A 466 -27.46 -7.90 2.39
C LYS A 466 -26.80 -8.01 1.01
N ALA A 467 -25.70 -7.30 0.77
CA ALA A 467 -24.93 -7.39 -0.47
C ALA A 467 -24.21 -8.75 -0.61
N GLU A 468 -23.65 -9.29 0.46
CA GLU A 468 -23.07 -10.63 0.54
C GLU A 468 -24.16 -11.70 0.34
N ALA A 469 -25.35 -11.53 0.90
CA ALA A 469 -26.49 -12.41 0.67
C ALA A 469 -27.04 -12.31 -0.76
N GLU A 470 -27.03 -11.12 -1.38
CA GLU A 470 -27.42 -10.92 -2.78
C GLU A 470 -26.35 -11.45 -3.73
N GLU A 471 -25.06 -11.28 -3.44
CA GLU A 471 -23.96 -11.88 -4.19
C GLU A 471 -23.92 -13.40 -3.98
N ALA A 472 -24.20 -13.92 -2.79
CA ALA A 472 -24.34 -15.34 -2.53
C ALA A 472 -25.59 -15.92 -3.19
N ALA A 473 -26.71 -15.19 -3.24
CA ALA A 473 -27.89 -15.57 -4.00
C ALA A 473 -27.63 -15.50 -5.51
N ARG A 474 -26.82 -14.56 -6.00
CA ARG A 474 -26.40 -14.46 -7.40
C ARG A 474 -25.37 -15.52 -7.78
N LYS A 475 -24.43 -15.85 -6.89
CA LYS A 475 -23.49 -16.97 -7.02
C LYS A 475 -24.23 -18.30 -6.96
N LYS A 476 -25.18 -18.46 -6.04
CA LYS A 476 -26.05 -19.62 -5.98
C LYS A 476 -26.98 -19.70 -7.18
N ALA A 477 -27.56 -18.62 -7.68
CA ALA A 477 -28.33 -18.63 -8.92
C ALA A 477 -27.45 -18.90 -10.14
N ALA A 478 -26.20 -18.42 -10.15
CA ALA A 478 -25.21 -18.74 -11.17
C ALA A 478 -24.70 -20.18 -11.04
N GLU A 479 -24.61 -20.76 -9.84
CA GLU A 479 -24.21 -22.13 -9.55
C GLU A 479 -25.38 -23.11 -9.71
N ASP A 480 -26.62 -22.69 -9.52
CA ASP A 480 -27.85 -23.44 -9.80
C ASP A 480 -28.18 -23.33 -11.29
N ALA A 481 -27.82 -22.22 -11.97
CA ALA A 481 -27.75 -22.15 -13.43
C ALA A 481 -26.56 -22.95 -13.98
N ARG A 482 -25.42 -23.00 -13.27
CA ARG A 482 -24.27 -23.85 -13.62
C ARG A 482 -24.59 -25.32 -13.36
N LYS A 483 -25.36 -25.66 -12.33
CA LYS A 483 -25.84 -27.02 -12.02
C LYS A 483 -26.99 -27.42 -12.91
N ALA A 484 -27.89 -26.51 -13.28
CA ALA A 484 -28.85 -26.75 -14.35
C ALA A 484 -28.12 -26.92 -15.70
N ALA A 485 -27.00 -26.21 -15.91
CA ALA A 485 -26.13 -26.41 -17.06
C ALA A 485 -25.23 -27.66 -16.95
N GLU A 486 -24.81 -28.11 -15.77
CA GLU A 486 -24.01 -29.33 -15.51
C GLU A 486 -24.92 -30.57 -15.48
N PHE A 487 -26.20 -30.42 -15.11
CA PHE A 487 -27.25 -31.44 -15.21
C PHE A 487 -27.81 -31.51 -16.64
N ALA A 488 -27.78 -30.41 -17.40
CA ALA A 488 -28.01 -30.39 -18.85
C ALA A 488 -26.76 -30.75 -19.69
N ALA A 489 -25.56 -30.66 -19.12
CA ALA A 489 -24.28 -31.04 -19.72
C ALA A 489 -23.59 -32.14 -18.88
N GLY A 490 -24.40 -33.13 -18.48
CA GLY A 490 -24.05 -34.20 -17.53
C GLY A 490 -22.67 -34.79 -17.71
N ASN A 491 -21.71 -34.35 -16.90
CA ASN A 491 -20.38 -34.92 -16.78
C ASN A 491 -20.05 -35.17 -15.31
N PHE A 492 -20.18 -36.44 -14.92
CA PHE A 492 -19.25 -37.01 -13.93
C PHE A 492 -17.84 -37.04 -14.53
N ASP A 493 -16.82 -37.05 -13.69
CA ASP A 493 -15.41 -37.08 -14.08
C ASP A 493 -15.07 -38.19 -15.10
N HIS A 494 -14.65 -37.81 -16.31
CA HIS A 494 -13.22 -37.68 -16.64
C HIS A 494 -13.07 -37.05 -18.04
N PHE A 495 -12.06 -36.18 -18.26
CA PHE A 495 -11.79 -35.44 -19.51
C PHE A 495 -12.82 -34.38 -19.94
N GLY A 496 -12.80 -33.24 -19.25
CA GLY A 496 -13.35 -31.99 -19.81
C GLY A 496 -12.50 -31.47 -20.97
N LYS A 497 -12.89 -31.78 -22.21
CA LYS A 497 -12.59 -30.96 -23.41
C LYS A 497 -13.81 -30.91 -24.33
N THR A 498 -13.87 -29.83 -25.10
CA THR A 498 -14.91 -29.45 -26.06
C THR A 498 -15.41 -30.62 -26.90
N LEU A 499 -16.72 -30.62 -27.18
CA LEU A 499 -17.38 -31.54 -28.10
C LEU A 499 -17.04 -31.13 -29.55
N ASN A 500 -15.77 -31.31 -29.92
CA ASN A 500 -15.25 -31.04 -31.25
C ASN A 500 -15.81 -32.07 -32.24
N LEU A 501 -16.38 -31.59 -33.34
CA LEU A 501 -16.94 -32.46 -34.37
C LEU A 501 -15.84 -33.15 -35.19
N ILE A 502 -15.75 -34.46 -34.98
CA ILE A 502 -15.84 -35.48 -36.04
C ILE A 502 -14.98 -35.18 -37.31
N VAL A 503 -13.71 -35.55 -37.17
CA VAL A 503 -12.72 -36.05 -38.18
C VAL A 503 -12.01 -35.03 -39.11
N ILE A 504 -10.67 -34.92 -39.01
CA ILE A 504 -9.67 -35.62 -39.89
C ILE A 504 -8.21 -35.31 -39.48
N LYS A 505 -7.44 -36.41 -39.29
CA LYS A 505 -5.98 -36.60 -39.32
C LYS A 505 -5.04 -35.47 -38.82
N GLY A 506 -4.49 -35.68 -37.61
CA GLY A 506 -3.21 -35.07 -37.21
C GLY A 506 -3.14 -34.43 -35.83
N ARG A 507 -4.22 -34.47 -35.03
CA ARG A 507 -4.28 -33.81 -33.70
C ARG A 507 -4.85 -34.76 -32.64
N PRO A 508 -4.26 -34.81 -31.41
CA PRO A 508 -4.74 -35.70 -30.36
C PRO A 508 -5.96 -35.10 -29.63
N GLY A 509 -7.16 -35.64 -29.86
CA GLY A 509 -8.36 -35.29 -29.08
C GLY A 509 -9.74 -35.49 -29.72
N GLU A 510 -9.93 -36.46 -30.63
CA GLU A 510 -11.19 -36.62 -31.40
C GLU A 510 -11.81 -38.02 -31.28
N ILE A 511 -13.15 -38.09 -31.44
CA ILE A 511 -14.00 -39.28 -31.25
C ILE A 511 -14.34 -39.92 -32.61
N ARG A 512 -14.25 -41.26 -32.72
CA ARG A 512 -14.65 -42.03 -33.93
C ARG A 512 -15.97 -42.80 -33.73
N LEU A 513 -16.87 -42.72 -34.70
CA LEU A 513 -18.12 -43.49 -34.71
C LEU A 513 -17.95 -44.86 -35.41
N GLN A 514 -18.58 -45.89 -34.86
CA GLN A 514 -18.54 -47.25 -35.41
C GLN A 514 -19.42 -47.39 -36.66
N GLY A 515 -18.87 -47.94 -37.75
CA GLY A 515 -19.62 -48.27 -38.98
C GLY A 515 -19.76 -47.16 -40.02
N ALA A 516 -19.05 -46.03 -39.87
CA ALA A 516 -19.08 -44.92 -40.84
C ALA A 516 -17.67 -44.46 -41.24
N ASP A 517 -17.49 -44.17 -42.53
CA ASP A 517 -16.27 -43.61 -43.10
C ASP A 517 -16.42 -42.09 -43.34
N SER A 518 -15.30 -41.37 -43.25
CA SER A 518 -15.27 -39.91 -43.37
C SER A 518 -15.08 -39.46 -44.82
N VAL A 519 -15.80 -38.40 -45.21
CA VAL A 519 -15.65 -37.70 -46.49
C VAL A 519 -14.92 -36.39 -46.24
N ASP A 520 -13.81 -36.18 -46.95
CA ASP A 520 -12.94 -35.00 -46.81
C ASP A 520 -13.51 -33.80 -47.61
N ASP A 521 -14.75 -33.38 -47.28
CA ASP A 521 -15.47 -32.25 -47.88
C ASP A 521 -15.84 -31.18 -46.82
N PRO A 522 -15.23 -29.98 -46.86
CA PRO A 522 -15.45 -28.94 -45.84
C PRO A 522 -16.87 -28.37 -45.78
N GLU A 523 -17.59 -28.30 -46.90
CA GLU A 523 -18.94 -27.73 -46.94
C GLU A 523 -19.97 -28.74 -46.44
N LEU A 524 -19.80 -30.02 -46.80
CA LEU A 524 -20.62 -31.12 -46.25
C LEU A 524 -20.42 -31.26 -44.74
N HIS A 525 -19.17 -31.16 -44.28
CA HIS A 525 -18.82 -31.15 -42.85
C HIS A 525 -19.53 -30.00 -42.11
N LYS A 526 -19.46 -28.78 -42.62
CA LYS A 526 -20.13 -27.60 -42.04
C LYS A 526 -21.65 -27.73 -41.99
N LEU A 527 -22.27 -28.36 -42.98
CA LEU A 527 -23.72 -28.64 -42.98
C LEU A 527 -24.08 -29.65 -41.88
N ALA A 528 -23.28 -30.70 -41.70
CA ALA A 528 -23.47 -31.69 -40.64
C ALA A 528 -23.31 -31.10 -39.23
N VAL A 529 -22.33 -30.22 -39.03
CA VAL A 529 -22.12 -29.46 -37.79
C VAL A 529 -23.39 -28.71 -37.37
N ASN A 530 -24.00 -27.97 -38.31
CA ASN A 530 -25.19 -27.17 -38.04
C ASN A 530 -26.41 -28.05 -37.72
N ALA A 531 -26.64 -29.12 -38.49
CA ALA A 531 -27.76 -30.04 -38.25
C ALA A 531 -27.67 -30.78 -36.90
N LEU A 532 -26.45 -31.11 -36.45
CA LEU A 532 -26.22 -31.74 -35.14
C LEU A 532 -26.42 -30.75 -33.98
N ALA A 533 -26.04 -29.49 -34.15
CA ALA A 533 -26.24 -28.44 -33.15
C ALA A 533 -27.74 -28.21 -32.85
N GLU A 534 -28.62 -28.37 -33.84
CA GLU A 534 -30.07 -28.20 -33.68
C GLU A 534 -30.75 -29.34 -32.89
N GLN A 535 -30.15 -30.54 -32.82
CA GLN A 535 -30.75 -31.74 -32.21
C GLN A 535 -30.01 -32.27 -30.96
N ALA A 536 -29.01 -31.53 -30.46
CA ALA A 536 -28.01 -32.02 -29.50
C ALA A 536 -28.52 -32.58 -28.16
N ARG A 537 -29.78 -32.31 -27.75
CA ARG A 537 -30.30 -32.71 -26.42
C ARG A 537 -30.69 -34.18 -26.28
N ASN A 538 -30.72 -34.95 -27.38
CA ASN A 538 -31.34 -36.27 -27.42
C ASN A 538 -30.37 -37.44 -27.73
N VAL A 539 -29.05 -37.21 -27.73
CA VAL A 539 -28.03 -38.19 -28.15
C VAL A 539 -27.31 -38.83 -26.95
N ARG A 540 -27.14 -40.15 -26.94
CA ARG A 540 -26.29 -40.90 -25.99
C ARG A 540 -25.24 -41.73 -26.72
N CYS A 541 -23.98 -41.59 -26.35
CA CYS A 541 -22.86 -42.35 -26.90
C CYS A 541 -22.26 -43.32 -25.88
N ARG A 542 -21.87 -44.51 -26.32
CA ARG A 542 -21.15 -45.52 -25.54
C ARG A 542 -19.92 -45.99 -26.32
N GLN A 543 -18.77 -46.11 -25.67
CA GLN A 543 -17.61 -46.77 -26.29
C GLN A 543 -17.93 -48.26 -26.46
N THR A 544 -17.79 -48.77 -27.67
CA THR A 544 -18.10 -50.16 -28.03
C THR A 544 -16.85 -50.99 -28.29
N ASP A 545 -15.78 -50.40 -28.83
CA ASP A 545 -14.59 -51.15 -29.25
C ASP A 545 -13.31 -50.28 -29.27
N ARG A 546 -12.19 -50.85 -29.73
CA ARG A 546 -10.95 -50.14 -30.11
C ARG A 546 -10.38 -50.69 -31.42
N LEU A 547 -9.87 -49.81 -32.26
CA LEU A 547 -9.09 -50.16 -33.43
C LEU A 547 -7.72 -50.75 -33.04
N THR A 548 -7.04 -51.40 -33.99
CA THR A 548 -5.72 -52.02 -33.80
C THR A 548 -4.60 -51.02 -33.44
N ASP A 549 -4.80 -49.73 -33.71
CA ASP A 549 -3.92 -48.62 -33.29
C ASP A 549 -4.22 -48.13 -31.85
N GLY A 550 -5.17 -48.76 -31.15
CA GLY A 550 -5.63 -48.39 -29.80
C GLY A 550 -6.76 -47.35 -29.77
N THR A 551 -7.15 -46.77 -30.91
CA THR A 551 -8.15 -45.70 -30.96
C THR A 551 -9.55 -46.20 -30.59
N PRO A 552 -10.25 -45.59 -29.61
CA PRO A 552 -11.59 -46.01 -29.21
C PRO A 552 -12.68 -45.72 -30.26
N LEU A 553 -13.57 -46.68 -30.45
CA LEU A 553 -14.77 -46.60 -31.29
C LEU A 553 -16.03 -46.44 -30.42
N TYR A 554 -16.94 -45.58 -30.86
CA TYR A 554 -18.16 -45.25 -30.14
C TYR A 554 -19.41 -45.51 -30.99
N ARG A 555 -20.48 -45.96 -30.34
CA ARG A 555 -21.81 -46.07 -30.92
C ARG A 555 -22.74 -45.07 -30.23
N CYS A 556 -23.50 -44.31 -31.01
CA CYS A 556 -24.36 -43.24 -30.51
C CYS A 556 -25.81 -43.44 -30.97
N LEU A 557 -26.76 -43.26 -30.06
CA LEU A 557 -28.20 -43.44 -30.30
C LEU A 557 -28.96 -42.14 -29.96
N ILE A 558 -30.03 -41.85 -30.70
CA ILE A 558 -30.87 -40.65 -30.58
C ILE A 558 -32.29 -41.05 -30.13
N THR A 559 -32.86 -40.33 -29.16
CA THR A 559 -34.27 -40.49 -28.74
C THR A 559 -35.20 -39.45 -29.39
N LYS A 560 -36.47 -39.79 -29.64
CA LYS A 560 -37.48 -38.85 -30.21
C LYS A 560 -38.36 -38.09 -29.19
N ARG A 561 -38.06 -38.18 -27.89
CA ARG A 561 -38.90 -37.60 -26.81
C ARG A 561 -38.63 -36.11 -26.59
N THR A 562 -39.61 -35.42 -26.01
CA THR A 562 -39.58 -33.96 -25.77
C THR A 562 -38.98 -33.61 -24.40
N ALA A 563 -38.46 -32.37 -24.27
CA ALA A 563 -37.58 -31.92 -23.19
C ALA A 563 -38.17 -31.86 -21.75
N LYS A 564 -39.33 -32.48 -21.48
CA LYS A 564 -39.93 -32.60 -20.15
C LYS A 564 -39.92 -34.03 -19.58
N GLU A 565 -39.60 -35.05 -20.39
CA GLU A 565 -39.55 -36.44 -19.93
C GLU A 565 -38.12 -36.89 -19.59
N PRO A 566 -37.88 -37.63 -18.49
CA PRO A 566 -36.56 -38.17 -18.16
C PRO A 566 -36.04 -39.16 -19.22
N LEU A 567 -34.84 -38.91 -19.76
CA LEU A 567 -34.23 -39.77 -20.80
C LEU A 567 -33.77 -41.16 -20.31
N ALA A 568 -33.91 -41.48 -19.02
CA ALA A 568 -33.43 -42.73 -18.44
C ALA A 568 -34.26 -43.95 -18.88
N ASP A 569 -35.57 -43.77 -19.10
CA ASP A 569 -36.54 -44.86 -19.13
C ASP A 569 -36.95 -45.33 -20.54
N ALA A 570 -36.43 -44.69 -21.60
CA ALA A 570 -36.75 -45.05 -22.98
C ALA A 570 -35.95 -46.30 -23.43
N PRO A 571 -36.58 -47.42 -23.84
CA PRO A 571 -35.87 -48.65 -24.24
C PRO A 571 -35.08 -48.47 -25.55
N ASP A 572 -34.04 -49.27 -25.78
CA ASP A 572 -33.15 -49.16 -26.97
C ASP A 572 -33.89 -49.36 -28.31
N SER A 573 -35.05 -50.04 -28.31
CA SER A 573 -35.91 -50.18 -29.49
C SER A 573 -36.62 -48.89 -29.92
N GLU A 574 -36.68 -47.87 -29.05
CA GLU A 574 -37.25 -46.54 -29.35
C GLU A 574 -36.16 -45.51 -29.75
N ARG A 575 -34.93 -45.97 -30.03
CA ARG A 575 -33.77 -45.10 -30.31
C ARG A 575 -33.24 -45.31 -31.74
N ASP A 576 -33.04 -44.22 -32.48
CA ASP A 576 -32.41 -44.27 -33.80
C ASP A 576 -30.88 -44.26 -33.68
N ASP A 577 -30.17 -45.01 -34.53
CA ASP A 577 -28.70 -44.97 -34.54
C ASP A 577 -28.19 -43.72 -35.27
N LEU A 578 -27.31 -42.95 -34.61
CA LEU A 578 -26.79 -41.68 -35.11
C LEU A 578 -26.00 -41.85 -36.41
N ALA A 579 -25.13 -42.86 -36.48
CA ALA A 579 -24.32 -43.10 -37.68
C ALA A 579 -25.21 -43.50 -38.86
N LEU A 580 -26.20 -44.36 -38.63
CA LEU A 580 -27.21 -44.73 -39.63
C LEU A 580 -28.04 -43.52 -40.10
N THR A 581 -28.36 -42.60 -39.19
CA THR A 581 -29.16 -41.40 -39.49
C THR A 581 -28.38 -40.39 -40.33
N LEU A 582 -27.09 -40.20 -40.03
CA LEU A 582 -26.17 -39.37 -40.82
C LEU A 582 -25.90 -39.97 -42.21
N ILE A 583 -25.85 -41.30 -42.34
CA ILE A 583 -25.75 -41.98 -43.64
C ILE A 583 -27.05 -41.81 -44.45
N LYS A 584 -28.23 -42.03 -43.84
CA LYS A 584 -29.55 -41.82 -44.50
C LYS A 584 -29.79 -40.39 -45.00
N THR A 585 -29.17 -39.40 -44.36
CA THR A 585 -29.27 -37.98 -44.77
C THR A 585 -28.25 -37.59 -45.84
N GLY A 586 -27.25 -38.45 -46.10
CA GLY A 586 -26.16 -38.22 -47.03
C GLY A 586 -25.06 -37.32 -46.46
N LEU A 587 -24.75 -37.44 -45.16
CA LEU A 587 -23.69 -36.67 -44.47
C LEU A 587 -22.45 -37.52 -44.15
N LEU A 588 -22.58 -38.85 -44.14
CA LEU A 588 -21.49 -39.82 -43.95
C LEU A 588 -21.65 -41.00 -44.93
N LEU A 589 -20.58 -41.75 -45.18
CA LEU A 589 -20.62 -43.00 -45.94
C LEU A 589 -20.63 -44.20 -44.97
N ALA A 590 -21.24 -45.33 -45.35
CA ALA A 590 -21.12 -46.56 -44.58
C ALA A 590 -19.71 -47.14 -44.76
N SER A 591 -19.08 -47.54 -43.65
CA SER A 591 -17.79 -48.22 -43.68
C SER A 591 -17.95 -49.64 -44.25
N CYS A 592 -16.89 -50.20 -44.85
CA CYS A 592 -16.92 -51.54 -45.46
C CYS A 592 -17.40 -52.64 -44.50
N ASP A 593 -17.14 -52.47 -43.20
CA ASP A 593 -17.41 -53.45 -42.15
C ASP A 593 -18.79 -53.27 -41.49
N ALA A 594 -19.59 -52.32 -41.98
CA ALA A 594 -20.87 -51.94 -41.37
C ALA A 594 -21.98 -52.98 -41.63
N PRO A 595 -22.99 -53.09 -40.74
CA PRO A 595 -24.16 -53.91 -40.99
C PRO A 595 -24.88 -53.51 -42.28
N ARG A 596 -25.44 -54.49 -43.01
CA ARG A 596 -26.08 -54.30 -44.32
C ARG A 596 -27.17 -53.22 -44.38
N SER A 597 -27.82 -52.91 -43.26
CA SER A 597 -28.78 -51.80 -43.15
C SER A 597 -28.15 -50.41 -43.34
N TYR A 598 -26.83 -50.27 -43.19
CA TYR A 598 -26.09 -49.01 -43.40
C TYR A 598 -25.81 -48.79 -44.89
N SER A 599 -25.42 -49.83 -45.63
CA SER A 599 -25.24 -49.73 -47.09
C SER A 599 -26.57 -49.59 -47.84
N GLU A 600 -27.64 -50.26 -47.39
CA GLU A 600 -29.00 -50.05 -47.91
C GLU A 600 -29.51 -48.62 -47.64
N ALA A 601 -29.18 -48.04 -46.47
CA ALA A 601 -29.46 -46.64 -46.15
C ALA A 601 -28.65 -45.64 -47.01
N GLU A 602 -27.40 -45.96 -47.33
CA GLU A 602 -26.54 -45.14 -48.17
C GLU A 602 -27.02 -45.12 -49.62
N ASP A 603 -27.42 -46.28 -50.17
CA ASP A 603 -27.93 -46.38 -51.54
C ASP A 603 -29.30 -45.69 -51.70
N ASP A 604 -30.17 -45.73 -50.68
CA ASP A 604 -31.43 -44.96 -50.64
C ASP A 604 -31.19 -43.44 -50.50
N ALA A 605 -30.16 -43.02 -49.74
CA ALA A 605 -29.74 -41.61 -49.68
C ALA A 605 -29.19 -41.12 -51.03
N ARG A 606 -28.39 -41.94 -51.71
CA ARG A 606 -27.85 -41.67 -53.07
C ARG A 606 -28.95 -41.52 -54.10
N GLY A 607 -29.98 -42.36 -54.06
CA GLY A 607 -31.12 -42.28 -54.98
C GLY A 607 -31.90 -40.96 -54.92
N ARG A 608 -31.81 -40.22 -53.81
CA ARG A 608 -32.61 -39.00 -53.56
C ARG A 608 -31.84 -37.68 -53.73
N LYS A 609 -30.51 -37.68 -53.90
CA LYS A 609 -29.67 -36.46 -53.99
C LYS A 609 -28.55 -36.58 -55.04
N LEU A 610 -28.89 -36.93 -56.29
CA LEU A 610 -27.91 -37.16 -57.36
C LEU A 610 -26.94 -36.00 -57.64
N TYR A 611 -27.33 -34.75 -57.34
CA TYR A 611 -26.56 -33.54 -57.67
C TYR A 611 -25.42 -33.19 -56.70
N LEU A 612 -25.39 -33.80 -55.50
CA LEU A 612 -24.38 -33.50 -54.47
C LEU A 612 -23.12 -34.38 -54.53
N TRP A 613 -23.14 -35.47 -55.31
CA TRP A 613 -22.12 -36.54 -55.25
C TRP A 613 -21.24 -36.67 -56.50
N GLY A 614 -21.17 -35.62 -57.33
CA GLY A 614 -20.46 -35.64 -58.62
C GLY A 614 -18.93 -35.77 -58.59
N ARG A 615 -18.30 -36.11 -57.45
CA ARG A 615 -16.84 -36.17 -57.28
C ARG A 615 -16.29 -37.34 -56.44
N VAL A 616 -17.08 -38.38 -56.15
CA VAL A 616 -16.57 -39.62 -55.52
C VAL A 616 -16.71 -40.79 -56.50
N ASN A 617 -15.58 -41.30 -57.00
CA ASN A 617 -15.56 -42.33 -58.05
C ASN A 617 -15.81 -43.73 -57.45
N VAL A 618 -17.08 -44.15 -57.43
CA VAL A 618 -17.58 -45.42 -56.85
C VAL A 618 -16.73 -46.68 -57.16
N PRO A 619 -16.16 -46.89 -58.37
CA PRO A 619 -15.32 -48.06 -58.65
C PRO A 619 -14.06 -48.17 -57.77
N GLU A 620 -13.52 -47.05 -57.29
CA GLU A 620 -12.30 -47.02 -56.49
C GLU A 620 -12.58 -47.32 -55.01
N TYR A 621 -13.72 -46.86 -54.48
CA TYR A 621 -14.21 -47.24 -53.16
C TYR A 621 -14.62 -48.73 -53.10
N LYS A 622 -15.37 -49.24 -54.08
CA LYS A 622 -15.79 -50.65 -54.10
C LYS A 622 -14.61 -51.64 -54.18
N ARG A 623 -13.51 -51.29 -54.85
CA ARG A 623 -12.27 -52.10 -54.85
C ARG A 623 -11.61 -52.23 -53.47
N ARG A 624 -11.95 -51.34 -52.53
CA ARG A 624 -11.34 -51.27 -51.19
C ARG A 624 -12.07 -52.13 -50.17
N CYS A 625 -13.37 -52.38 -50.35
CA CYS A 625 -14.18 -53.24 -49.47
C CYS A 625 -14.21 -54.73 -49.90
N THR A 626 -13.65 -55.10 -51.05
CA THR A 626 -13.66 -56.47 -51.58
C THR A 626 -12.28 -57.16 -51.47
N ARG A 627 -11.55 -56.92 -50.39
CA ARG A 627 -10.22 -57.51 -50.14
C ARG A 627 -10.07 -57.98 -48.71
#